data_AF-A0A927A4A8-F1
#
_entry.id   AF-A0A927A4A8-F1
#
_cell.length_a   1.000
_cell.length_b   1.000
_cell.length_c   1.000
_cell.angle_alpha   90.00
_cell.angle_beta   90.00
_cell.angle_gamma   90.00
#
_symmetry.space_group_name_H-M   'P 1'
#
loop_
_entity.id
_entity.type
_entity.pdbx_description
1 polymer ?
#
loop_
_entity_poly.entity_id
_entity_poly.type
_entity_poly.pdbx_seq_one_letter_code
_entity_poly.pdbx_strand_id
1 'polypeptide(L)'
;MTVHLPLIGVTCCIRAISLLEEYPQNIVGSFWVMCGYGFKQQDIPGWWIDILSEENQAQGIINAFEKGCFDGEHENPLYLGFCIIVVADSSNPAHLSYVIQHLTMWECEGIGLLRIMARYNIAAHTQVSYPKQFLSSRYREDSPTYQYLRQTLNHWSVQVWEDYCSYLMSEHGQWMFFNYCKKINTIKDEVKATVEKGFKPLVLTEGETDPIYIKTALELQGQTEILEQVDIEWVGASIGKGQSINSGDSGLNNTRDVLLSKPQFVTRKVLLLYDCDTRKTNEDHDKLKIRKIPQQENRKVKKGIENLFLDHLFTEEFYSQKTKYGDYGEENQIQEFQKMKFCKWICEERKQADDFIYFKIIVDIIKDCLGEIIY
;
A
#
# COMPACT_ATOMS: atom_id res chain seq x y z
N MET A 1 18.98 -12.00 15.10
CA MET A 1 18.68 -10.62 15.49
C MET A 1 17.77 -10.72 16.71
N THR A 2 18.29 -10.45 17.90
CA THR A 2 17.55 -10.64 19.15
C THR A 2 16.79 -9.35 19.43
N VAL A 3 15.48 -9.34 19.20
CA VAL A 3 14.63 -8.21 19.56
C VAL A 3 14.52 -8.23 21.09
N HIS A 4 15.19 -7.30 21.76
CA HIS A 4 14.98 -7.10 23.19
C HIS A 4 13.62 -6.41 23.36
N LEU A 5 12.60 -7.19 23.72
CA LEU A 5 11.29 -6.67 24.09
C LEU A 5 11.43 -5.92 25.43
N PRO A 6 11.29 -4.57 25.48
CA PRO A 6 11.28 -3.87 26.76
C PRO A 6 10.03 -4.24 27.57
N LEU A 7 10.12 -4.08 28.90
CA LEU A 7 9.06 -4.38 29.87
C LEU A 7 7.68 -3.90 29.37
N ILE A 8 6.82 -4.89 29.14
CA ILE A 8 5.49 -4.77 28.60
C ILE A 8 4.59 -4.15 29.66
N GLY A 9 3.91 -3.06 29.32
CA GLY A 9 2.79 -2.53 30.08
C GLY A 9 1.70 -2.11 29.11
N VAL A 10 0.45 -2.47 29.40
CA VAL A 10 -0.73 -1.91 28.73
C VAL A 10 -0.67 -0.39 28.95
N THR A 11 -0.49 0.40 27.90
CA THR A 11 -0.44 1.86 28.02
C THR A 11 -1.82 2.46 27.78
N CYS A 12 -2.06 3.63 28.37
CA CYS A 12 -3.21 4.46 27.98
C CYS A 12 -3.02 4.96 26.53
N CYS A 13 -4.14 5.20 25.83
CA CYS A 13 -4.20 5.66 24.45
C CYS A 13 -3.30 6.89 24.18
N ILE A 14 -3.09 7.74 25.19
CA ILE A 14 -2.27 8.96 25.14
C ILE A 14 -0.86 8.67 24.64
N ARG A 15 -0.22 7.58 25.07
CA ARG A 15 1.17 7.29 24.65
C ARG A 15 1.25 6.91 23.17
N ALA A 16 0.28 6.13 22.68
CA ALA A 16 0.17 5.78 21.27
C ALA A 16 -0.13 7.03 20.43
N ILE A 17 -1.04 7.89 20.88
CA ILE A 17 -1.36 9.17 20.24
C ILE A 17 -0.12 10.06 20.15
N SER A 18 0.58 10.31 21.27
CA SER A 18 1.81 11.13 21.29
C SER A 18 2.86 10.59 20.33
N LEU A 19 3.08 9.27 20.27
CA LEU A 19 4.04 8.70 19.32
C LEU A 19 3.64 8.93 17.87
N LEU A 20 2.36 8.74 17.53
CA LEU A 20 1.86 8.93 16.18
C LEU A 20 1.84 10.40 15.76
N GLU A 21 1.57 11.32 16.68
CA GLU A 21 1.49 12.76 16.38
C GLU A 21 2.86 13.45 16.41
N GLU A 22 3.74 13.10 17.35
CA GLU A 22 5.06 13.72 17.52
C GLU A 22 6.12 13.07 16.62
N TYR A 23 6.02 11.77 16.35
CA TYR A 23 7.01 11.00 15.61
C TYR A 23 6.43 10.09 14.51
N PRO A 24 5.48 10.56 13.66
CA PRO A 24 4.86 9.73 12.62
C PRO A 24 5.88 9.08 11.67
N GLN A 25 6.98 9.77 11.38
CA GLN A 25 8.07 9.29 10.51
C GLN A 25 8.86 8.10 11.09
N ASN A 26 8.82 7.92 12.40
CA ASN A 26 9.48 6.79 13.07
C ASN A 26 8.59 5.56 13.12
N ILE A 27 7.31 5.68 12.75
CA ILE A 27 6.36 4.57 12.76
C ILE A 27 6.55 3.78 11.48
N VAL A 28 7.16 2.61 11.61
CA VAL A 28 7.38 1.74 10.45
C VAL A 28 6.10 1.01 10.08
N GLY A 29 5.20 0.76 11.02
CA GLY A 29 3.89 0.21 10.73
C GLY A 29 3.07 -0.03 11.98
N SER A 30 1.81 -0.39 11.77
CA SER A 30 0.93 -0.84 12.85
C SER A 30 0.29 -2.17 12.51
N PHE A 31 0.13 -3.02 13.53
CA PHE A 31 -0.60 -4.28 13.42
C PHE A 31 -1.91 -4.17 14.17
N TRP A 32 -3.00 -4.47 13.49
CA TRP A 32 -4.33 -4.44 14.07
C TRP A 32 -4.85 -5.86 14.16
N VAL A 33 -4.97 -6.35 15.40
CA VAL A 33 -5.44 -7.71 15.66
C VAL A 33 -6.92 -7.66 16.00
N MET A 34 -7.70 -8.29 15.13
CA MET A 34 -9.12 -8.54 15.35
C MET A 34 -9.33 -9.93 15.93
N CYS A 35 -10.13 -10.02 16.98
CA CYS A 35 -10.65 -11.27 17.53
C CYS A 35 -12.08 -11.47 17.01
N GLY A 36 -12.27 -12.41 16.10
CA GLY A 36 -13.61 -12.79 15.65
C GLY A 36 -14.28 -13.72 16.67
N TYR A 37 -15.43 -13.32 17.22
CA TYR A 37 -16.43 -14.28 17.69
C TYR A 37 -17.10 -14.91 16.45
N GLY A 38 -17.84 -16.00 16.61
CA GLY A 38 -18.95 -16.34 15.70
C GLY A 38 -18.67 -16.72 14.23
N PHE A 39 -17.44 -16.67 13.72
CA PHE A 39 -17.11 -17.29 12.43
C PHE A 39 -17.28 -18.81 12.53
N LYS A 40 -18.51 -19.30 12.25
CA LYS A 40 -18.78 -20.73 12.07
C LYS A 40 -18.11 -21.27 10.79
N GLN A 41 -17.61 -20.39 9.92
CA GLN A 41 -16.82 -20.72 8.74
C GLN A 41 -15.53 -19.90 8.72
N GLN A 42 -14.45 -20.52 8.24
CA GLN A 42 -13.07 -20.03 8.25
C GLN A 42 -12.81 -18.86 7.27
N ASP A 43 -13.85 -18.30 6.67
CA ASP A 43 -13.71 -17.37 5.56
C ASP A 43 -13.72 -15.92 6.06
N ILE A 44 -12.62 -15.23 5.76
CA ILE A 44 -12.46 -13.79 5.95
C ILE A 44 -13.53 -13.08 5.12
N PRO A 45 -14.29 -12.11 5.68
CA PRO A 45 -15.29 -11.38 4.91
C PRO A 45 -14.69 -10.71 3.67
N GLY A 46 -15.41 -10.70 2.55
CA GLY A 46 -14.91 -10.10 1.29
C GLY A 46 -14.45 -8.65 1.44
N TRP A 47 -15.21 -7.84 2.20
CA TRP A 47 -14.86 -6.44 2.49
C TRP A 47 -13.53 -6.29 3.23
N TRP A 48 -13.09 -7.31 3.98
CA TRP A 48 -11.81 -7.31 4.67
C TRP A 48 -10.64 -7.51 3.72
N ILE A 49 -10.81 -8.34 2.70
CA ILE A 49 -9.83 -8.54 1.63
C ILE A 49 -9.70 -7.24 0.83
N ASP A 50 -10.80 -6.53 0.61
CA ASP A 50 -10.80 -5.24 -0.05
C ASP A 50 -9.97 -4.20 0.74
N ILE A 51 -10.13 -4.12 2.08
CA ILE A 51 -9.31 -3.23 2.94
C ILE A 51 -7.81 -3.55 2.84
N LEU A 52 -7.44 -4.83 2.78
CA LEU A 52 -6.04 -5.22 2.61
C LEU A 52 -5.44 -4.73 1.27
N SER A 53 -6.29 -4.50 0.28
CA SER A 53 -5.91 -3.93 -1.03
C SER A 53 -5.98 -2.39 -1.10
N GLU A 54 -6.53 -1.72 -0.08
CA GLU A 54 -6.62 -0.25 -0.06
C GLU A 54 -5.26 0.41 0.23
N GLU A 55 -4.94 1.47 -0.51
CA GLU A 55 -3.71 2.27 -0.36
C GLU A 55 -3.56 2.86 1.04
N ASN A 56 -4.69 3.24 1.66
CA ASN A 56 -4.75 3.69 3.05
C ASN A 56 -5.61 2.71 3.86
N GLN A 57 -4.99 1.59 4.23
CA GLN A 57 -5.63 0.53 5.01
C GLN A 57 -6.32 1.07 6.28
N ALA A 58 -5.75 2.10 6.93
CA ALA A 58 -6.37 2.74 8.09
C ALA A 58 -7.71 3.41 7.74
N GLN A 59 -7.76 4.12 6.61
CA GLN A 59 -8.99 4.72 6.09
C GLN A 59 -10.01 3.67 5.66
N GLY A 60 -9.57 2.54 5.08
CA GLY A 60 -10.47 1.43 4.75
C GLY A 60 -11.17 0.84 5.97
N ILE A 61 -10.43 0.66 7.07
CA ILE A 61 -11.00 0.22 8.35
C ILE A 61 -11.98 1.25 8.90
N ILE A 62 -11.65 2.54 8.84
CA ILE A 62 -12.56 3.62 9.26
C ILE A 62 -13.84 3.58 8.42
N ASN A 63 -13.73 3.46 7.10
CA ASN A 63 -14.88 3.44 6.21
C ASN A 63 -15.78 2.24 6.50
N ALA A 64 -15.20 1.05 6.74
CA ALA A 64 -15.96 -0.14 7.13
C ALA A 64 -16.62 0.04 8.50
N PHE A 65 -15.94 0.70 9.45
CA PHE A 65 -16.53 1.07 10.75
C PHE A 65 -17.72 2.01 10.61
N GLU A 66 -17.57 3.09 9.87
CA GLU A 66 -18.62 4.08 9.66
C GLU A 66 -19.81 3.51 8.87
N LYS A 67 -19.60 2.45 8.08
CA LYS A 67 -20.66 1.68 7.39
C LYS A 67 -21.36 0.66 8.29
N GLY A 68 -20.97 0.51 9.55
CA GLY A 68 -21.57 -0.46 10.46
C GLY A 68 -21.05 -1.89 10.29
N CYS A 69 -19.95 -2.14 9.56
CA CYS A 69 -19.43 -3.51 9.37
C CYS A 69 -18.95 -4.18 10.67
N PHE A 70 -18.99 -3.47 11.81
CA PHE A 70 -18.54 -3.86 13.15
C PHE A 70 -19.62 -3.71 14.23
N ASP A 71 -20.86 -3.38 13.87
CA ASP A 71 -21.94 -3.08 14.82
C ASP A 71 -22.47 -4.30 15.60
N GLY A 72 -22.05 -5.51 15.22
CA GLY A 72 -22.45 -6.76 15.88
C GLY A 72 -23.91 -7.16 15.65
N GLU A 73 -24.69 -6.37 14.91
CA GLU A 73 -26.10 -6.67 14.60
C GLU A 73 -26.26 -7.63 13.40
N HIS A 74 -25.17 -7.90 12.67
CA HIS A 74 -25.15 -8.72 11.45
C HIS A 74 -24.41 -10.07 11.56
N GLU A 75 -24.52 -10.79 12.68
CA GLU A 75 -23.75 -12.04 12.93
C GLU A 75 -22.22 -11.88 12.78
N ASN A 76 -21.70 -10.65 12.76
CA ASN A 76 -20.31 -10.36 12.42
C ASN A 76 -19.58 -9.81 13.65
N PRO A 77 -18.85 -10.64 14.39
CA PRO A 77 -18.44 -10.25 15.74
C PRO A 77 -16.93 -10.06 15.75
N LEU A 78 -16.48 -9.14 14.91
CA LEU A 78 -15.10 -8.69 14.92
C LEU A 78 -14.95 -7.71 16.07
N TYR A 79 -14.14 -8.07 17.07
CA TYR A 79 -13.65 -7.15 18.09
C TYR A 79 -12.22 -6.75 17.75
N LEU A 80 -11.93 -5.46 17.58
CA LEU A 80 -10.56 -4.96 17.59
C LEU A 80 -9.99 -5.23 18.98
N GLY A 81 -9.09 -6.20 19.11
CA GLY A 81 -8.50 -6.56 20.39
C GLY A 81 -7.39 -5.61 20.79
N PHE A 82 -6.49 -5.29 19.86
CA PHE A 82 -5.35 -4.41 20.14
C PHE A 82 -4.65 -3.92 18.87
N CYS A 83 -3.96 -2.79 19.01
CA CYS A 83 -3.03 -2.23 18.03
C CYS A 83 -1.59 -2.37 18.54
N ILE A 84 -0.69 -2.85 17.69
CA ILE A 84 0.75 -2.85 17.94
C ILE A 84 1.37 -1.81 17.02
N ILE A 85 1.96 -0.76 17.58
CA ILE A 85 2.66 0.28 16.81
C ILE A 85 4.14 -0.05 16.85
N VAL A 86 4.78 -0.24 15.70
CA VAL A 86 6.21 -0.47 15.60
C VAL A 86 6.92 0.84 15.32
N VAL A 87 7.92 1.15 16.14
CA VAL A 87 8.68 2.38 16.11
C VAL A 87 10.15 2.07 15.85
N ALA A 88 10.71 2.64 14.80
CA ALA A 88 12.15 2.65 14.55
C ALA A 88 12.83 3.76 15.37
N ASP A 89 13.97 3.44 15.97
CA ASP A 89 14.83 4.44 16.58
C ASP A 89 15.36 5.39 15.49
N SER A 90 15.09 6.68 15.64
CA SER A 90 15.58 7.72 14.73
C SER A 90 17.11 7.71 14.54
N SER A 91 17.86 7.29 15.56
CA SER A 91 19.33 7.21 15.52
C SER A 91 19.85 5.91 14.92
N ASN A 92 19.02 4.86 14.92
CA ASN A 92 19.33 3.58 14.31
C ASN A 92 18.05 2.88 13.82
N PRO A 93 17.65 3.09 12.56
CA PRO A 93 16.41 2.51 12.03
C PRO A 93 16.37 0.97 12.01
N ALA A 94 17.50 0.29 12.25
CA ALA A 94 17.54 -1.17 12.43
C ALA A 94 17.14 -1.60 13.86
N HIS A 95 17.09 -0.66 14.80
CA HIS A 95 16.63 -0.88 16.16
C HIS A 95 15.13 -0.56 16.23
N LEU A 96 14.33 -1.60 16.40
CA LEU A 96 12.88 -1.54 16.37
C LEU A 96 12.34 -1.74 17.80
N SER A 97 11.40 -0.89 18.18
CA SER A 97 10.64 -0.95 19.43
C SER A 97 9.15 -1.00 19.11
N TYR A 98 8.28 -1.30 20.07
CA TYR A 98 6.85 -1.35 19.82
C TYR A 98 6.03 -0.89 21.04
N VAL A 99 4.81 -0.43 20.77
CA VAL A 99 3.80 -0.09 21.77
C VAL A 99 2.55 -0.92 21.51
N ILE A 100 2.00 -1.55 22.55
CA ILE A 100 0.74 -2.29 22.48
C ILE A 100 -0.35 -1.45 23.13
N GLN A 101 -1.39 -1.16 22.35
CA GLN A 101 -2.60 -0.53 22.82
C GLN A 101 -3.74 -1.54 22.79
N HIS A 102 -4.29 -1.87 23.96
CA HIS A 102 -5.54 -2.61 24.03
C HIS A 102 -6.66 -1.70 23.51
N LEU A 103 -7.55 -2.25 22.68
CA LEU A 103 -8.64 -1.52 22.09
C LEU A 103 -9.95 -2.09 22.60
N THR A 104 -10.75 -1.23 23.20
CA THR A 104 -12.15 -1.48 23.53
C THR A 104 -12.96 -0.92 22.37
N MET A 105 -13.60 -1.80 21.60
CA MET A 105 -14.17 -1.43 20.29
C MET A 105 -15.35 -0.43 20.36
N TRP A 106 -15.73 0.00 21.56
CA TRP A 106 -16.78 0.98 21.81
C TRP A 106 -16.25 2.41 21.98
N GLU A 107 -14.94 2.62 22.06
CA GLU A 107 -14.36 3.90 22.44
C GLU A 107 -13.70 4.60 21.26
N CYS A 108 -13.86 5.93 21.23
CA CYS A 108 -13.29 6.87 20.27
C CYS A 108 -11.76 6.72 20.07
N GLU A 109 -11.08 5.94 20.90
CA GLU A 109 -9.63 5.75 20.95
C GLU A 109 -9.09 4.97 19.75
N GLY A 110 -9.66 3.80 19.42
CA GLY A 110 -9.19 2.98 18.30
C GLY A 110 -9.39 3.66 16.95
N ILE A 111 -10.59 4.23 16.75
CA ILE A 111 -10.89 5.05 15.57
C ILE A 111 -10.07 6.34 15.57
N GLY A 112 -9.79 6.94 16.74
CA GLY A 112 -8.91 8.09 16.87
C GLY A 112 -7.49 7.78 16.37
N LEU A 113 -6.92 6.66 16.79
CA LEU A 113 -5.61 6.19 16.32
C LEU A 113 -5.61 5.91 14.81
N LEU A 114 -6.64 5.23 14.29
CA LEU A 114 -6.79 5.01 12.84
C LEU A 114 -6.87 6.33 12.08
N ARG A 115 -7.60 7.33 12.60
CA ARG A 115 -7.72 8.66 11.97
C ARG A 115 -6.38 9.40 11.95
N ILE A 116 -5.58 9.29 13.00
CA ILE A 116 -4.23 9.84 13.04
C ILE A 116 -3.34 9.12 12.01
N MET A 117 -3.36 7.78 11.99
CA MET A 117 -2.60 7.00 11.01
C MET A 117 -3.01 7.29 9.56
N ALA A 118 -4.30 7.37 9.29
CA ALA A 118 -4.83 7.70 7.97
C ALA A 118 -4.39 9.11 7.53
N ARG A 119 -4.38 10.09 8.45
CA ARG A 119 -3.90 11.46 8.19
C ARG A 119 -2.43 11.49 7.79
N TYR A 120 -1.58 10.69 8.46
CA TYR A 120 -0.15 10.60 8.19
C TYR A 120 0.22 9.53 7.15
N ASN A 121 -0.78 8.87 6.55
CA ASN A 121 -0.60 7.76 5.61
C ASN A 121 0.31 6.63 6.15
N ILE A 122 0.20 6.36 7.45
CA ILE A 122 0.95 5.28 8.12
C ILE A 122 0.27 3.96 7.78
N ALA A 123 1.06 2.99 7.33
CA ALA A 123 0.55 1.66 6.99
C ALA A 123 -0.06 0.96 8.21
N ALA A 124 -1.33 0.58 8.08
CA ALA A 124 -2.09 -0.16 9.08
C ALA A 124 -2.31 -1.59 8.62
N HIS A 125 -1.31 -2.44 8.86
CA HIS A 125 -1.42 -3.85 8.52
C HIS A 125 -2.41 -4.54 9.45
N THR A 126 -3.55 -4.91 8.89
CA THR A 126 -4.59 -5.61 9.62
C THR A 126 -4.41 -7.11 9.47
N GLN A 127 -4.46 -7.85 10.57
CA GLN A 127 -4.54 -9.30 10.52
C GLN A 127 -5.63 -9.78 11.48
N VAL A 128 -6.53 -10.62 10.96
CA VAL A 128 -7.51 -11.31 11.80
C VAL A 128 -6.81 -12.51 12.42
N SER A 129 -6.83 -12.59 13.75
CA SER A 129 -6.36 -13.78 14.46
C SER A 129 -7.53 -14.43 15.17
N TYR A 130 -7.66 -15.74 15.00
CA TYR A 130 -8.70 -16.50 15.69
C TYR A 130 -8.14 -17.04 17.00
N PRO A 131 -8.78 -16.76 18.15
CA PRO A 131 -8.33 -17.24 19.46
C PRO A 131 -8.20 -18.77 19.55
N LYS A 132 -8.84 -19.51 18.62
CA LYS A 132 -8.81 -20.97 18.58
C LYS A 132 -7.38 -21.54 18.59
N GLN A 133 -6.46 -21.00 17.79
CA GLN A 133 -5.08 -21.52 17.70
C GLN A 133 -4.30 -21.29 18.99
N PHE A 134 -4.47 -20.11 19.62
CA PHE A 134 -3.92 -19.84 20.95
C PHE A 134 -4.49 -20.80 22.00
N LEU A 135 -5.82 -20.90 22.04
CA LEU A 135 -6.52 -21.74 23.02
C LEU A 135 -6.11 -23.20 22.90
N SER A 136 -6.04 -23.74 21.68
CA SER A 136 -5.66 -25.14 21.44
C SER A 136 -4.19 -25.38 21.81
N SER A 137 -3.31 -24.45 21.46
CA SER A 137 -1.89 -24.50 21.81
C SER A 137 -1.67 -24.44 23.34
N ARG A 138 -2.42 -23.60 24.05
CA ARG A 138 -2.22 -23.33 25.47
C ARG A 138 -2.93 -24.32 26.39
N TYR A 139 -4.16 -24.72 26.05
CA TYR A 139 -5.04 -25.46 26.96
C TYR A 139 -5.40 -26.86 26.48
N ARG A 140 -5.02 -27.28 25.25
CA ARG A 140 -5.48 -28.51 24.55
C ARG A 140 -6.98 -28.55 24.29
N GLU A 141 -7.39 -28.95 23.08
CA GLU A 141 -8.80 -28.85 22.66
C GLU A 141 -9.77 -29.71 23.49
N ASP A 142 -9.28 -30.77 24.11
CA ASP A 142 -10.05 -31.70 24.95
C ASP A 142 -10.19 -31.23 26.40
N SER A 143 -9.50 -30.16 26.82
CA SER A 143 -9.57 -29.73 28.21
C SER A 143 -10.87 -28.96 28.53
N PRO A 144 -11.41 -29.14 29.75
CA PRO A 144 -12.53 -28.34 30.23
C PRO A 144 -12.24 -26.83 30.19
N THR A 145 -10.99 -26.43 30.43
CA THR A 145 -10.54 -25.04 30.38
C THR A 145 -10.61 -24.48 28.95
N TYR A 146 -10.18 -25.24 27.94
CA TYR A 146 -10.34 -24.85 26.54
C TYR A 146 -11.82 -24.68 26.18
N GLN A 147 -12.66 -25.65 26.53
CA GLN A 147 -14.09 -25.61 26.22
C GLN A 147 -14.78 -24.44 26.91
N TYR A 148 -14.45 -24.18 28.17
CA TYR A 148 -14.94 -23.04 28.94
C TYR A 148 -14.48 -21.71 28.35
N LEU A 149 -13.18 -21.52 28.13
CA LEU A 149 -12.63 -20.27 27.59
C LEU A 149 -13.11 -20.00 26.17
N ARG A 150 -13.28 -21.04 25.35
CA ARG A 150 -13.87 -20.94 24.01
C ARG A 150 -15.33 -20.45 24.05
N GLN A 151 -16.11 -20.86 25.06
CA GLN A 151 -17.51 -20.45 25.23
C GLN A 151 -17.65 -19.09 25.93
N THR A 152 -16.61 -18.64 26.65
CA THR A 152 -16.64 -17.41 27.49
C THR A 152 -15.66 -16.34 27.01
N LEU A 153 -15.30 -16.34 25.72
CA LEU A 153 -14.39 -15.38 25.08
C LEU A 153 -14.65 -13.92 25.47
N ASN A 154 -15.92 -13.50 25.53
CA ASN A 154 -16.32 -12.12 25.88
C ASN A 154 -16.14 -11.77 27.37
N HIS A 155 -15.76 -12.73 28.19
CA HIS A 155 -15.61 -12.60 29.64
C HIS A 155 -14.24 -13.09 30.11
N TRP A 156 -13.27 -13.17 29.20
CA TRP A 156 -11.89 -13.48 29.58
C TRP A 156 -11.39 -12.46 30.61
N SER A 157 -10.81 -12.99 31.68
CA SER A 157 -10.09 -12.15 32.63
C SER A 157 -8.95 -11.41 31.95
N VAL A 158 -8.54 -10.27 32.51
CA VAL A 158 -7.39 -9.48 32.05
C VAL A 158 -6.15 -10.36 31.86
N GLN A 159 -5.88 -11.28 32.79
CA GLN A 159 -4.75 -12.20 32.70
C GLN A 159 -4.78 -13.12 31.47
N VAL A 160 -5.96 -13.63 31.10
CA VAL A 160 -6.12 -14.50 29.92
C VAL A 160 -5.94 -13.69 28.64
N TRP A 161 -6.39 -12.43 28.63
CA TRP A 161 -6.12 -11.50 27.54
C TRP A 161 -4.63 -11.18 27.39
N GLU A 162 -3.93 -10.91 28.49
CA GLU A 162 -2.48 -10.68 28.49
C GLU A 162 -1.68 -11.88 27.99
N ASP A 163 -2.08 -13.09 28.38
CA ASP A 163 -1.48 -14.35 27.90
C ASP A 163 -1.69 -14.53 26.38
N TYR A 164 -2.88 -14.22 25.88
CA TYR A 164 -3.18 -14.29 24.44
C TYR A 164 -2.37 -13.27 23.64
N CYS A 165 -2.29 -12.03 24.13
CA CYS A 165 -1.45 -10.99 23.54
C CYS A 165 0.03 -11.42 23.54
N SER A 166 0.51 -11.98 24.65
CA SER A 166 1.88 -12.49 24.76
C SER A 166 2.16 -13.62 23.78
N TYR A 167 1.20 -14.52 23.54
CA TYR A 167 1.29 -15.56 22.50
C TYR A 167 1.34 -14.97 21.10
N LEU A 168 0.47 -13.99 20.82
CA LEU A 168 0.49 -13.29 19.54
C LEU A 168 1.76 -12.46 19.35
N MET A 169 2.50 -12.12 20.39
CA MET A 169 3.78 -11.43 20.32
C MET A 169 5.02 -12.35 20.38
N SER A 170 4.86 -13.62 20.78
CA SER A 170 5.98 -14.55 20.97
C SER A 170 6.40 -15.24 19.67
N GLU A 171 5.69 -16.26 19.19
CA GLU A 171 6.02 -16.91 17.90
C GLU A 171 5.31 -16.25 16.72
N HIS A 172 4.01 -15.98 16.86
CA HIS A 172 3.21 -15.49 15.74
C HIS A 172 3.60 -14.06 15.35
N GLY A 173 3.74 -13.17 16.33
CA GLY A 173 4.09 -11.76 16.13
C GLY A 173 5.53 -11.59 15.68
N GLN A 174 6.46 -12.40 16.19
CA GLN A 174 7.82 -12.43 15.66
C GLN A 174 7.86 -12.91 14.21
N TRP A 175 7.08 -13.94 13.85
CA TRP A 175 6.97 -14.39 12.47
C TRP A 175 6.32 -13.35 11.55
N MET A 176 5.27 -12.68 12.01
CA MET A 176 4.61 -11.59 11.29
C MET A 176 5.55 -10.41 11.07
N PHE A 177 6.21 -9.95 12.13
CA PHE A 177 7.20 -8.89 12.07
C PHE A 177 8.39 -9.29 11.18
N PHE A 178 8.86 -10.53 11.28
CA PHE A 178 9.88 -11.08 10.38
C PHE A 178 9.44 -11.02 8.92
N ASN A 179 8.21 -11.41 8.60
CA ASN A 179 7.68 -11.33 7.24
C ASN A 179 7.54 -9.89 6.75
N TYR A 180 7.11 -8.98 7.63
CA TYR A 180 7.04 -7.56 7.34
C TYR A 180 8.42 -6.97 7.04
N CYS A 181 9.40 -7.23 7.91
CA CYS A 181 10.79 -6.84 7.69
C CYS A 181 11.37 -7.48 6.42
N LYS A 182 11.03 -8.74 6.12
CA LYS A 182 11.41 -9.42 4.88
C LYS A 182 10.84 -8.70 3.67
N LYS A 183 9.55 -8.32 3.69
CA LYS A 183 8.90 -7.55 2.62
C LYS A 183 9.58 -6.20 2.40
N ILE A 184 9.86 -5.44 3.47
CA ILE A 184 10.59 -4.17 3.36
C ILE A 184 11.98 -4.39 2.78
N ASN A 185 12.71 -5.41 3.24
CA ASN A 185 14.05 -5.69 2.74
C ASN A 185 14.02 -6.12 1.27
N THR A 186 13.02 -6.90 0.85
CA THR A 186 12.80 -7.22 -0.56
C THR A 186 12.58 -5.95 -1.39
N ILE A 187 11.72 -5.01 -0.94
CA ILE A 187 11.54 -3.72 -1.63
C ILE A 187 12.85 -2.94 -1.71
N LYS A 188 13.63 -2.89 -0.61
CA LYS A 188 14.94 -2.22 -0.60
C LYS A 188 15.91 -2.85 -1.59
N ASP A 189 15.98 -4.18 -1.63
CA ASP A 189 16.87 -4.91 -2.53
C ASP A 189 16.44 -4.72 -4.00
N GLU A 190 15.13 -4.71 -4.28
CA GLU A 190 14.58 -4.44 -5.62
C GLU A 190 14.87 -3.02 -6.09
N VAL A 191 14.63 -2.02 -5.23
CA VAL A 191 14.93 -0.60 -5.53
C VAL A 191 16.43 -0.43 -5.79
N LYS A 192 17.27 -1.00 -4.92
CA LYS A 192 18.72 -0.96 -5.09
C LYS A 192 19.14 -1.62 -6.41
N ALA A 193 18.68 -2.84 -6.68
CA ALA A 193 19.01 -3.56 -7.90
C ALA A 193 18.57 -2.78 -9.16
N THR A 194 17.40 -2.14 -9.11
CA THR A 194 16.85 -1.35 -10.22
C THR A 194 17.70 -0.10 -10.51
N VAL A 195 18.13 0.60 -9.45
CA VAL A 195 18.99 1.77 -9.61
C VAL A 195 20.41 1.37 -10.02
N GLU A 196 20.93 0.22 -9.57
CA GLU A 196 22.26 -0.27 -9.93
C GLU A 196 22.33 -1.01 -11.28
N LYS A 197 21.19 -1.37 -11.90
CA LYS A 197 21.08 -2.14 -13.16
C LYS A 197 21.78 -1.47 -14.36
N GLY A 198 22.05 -0.17 -14.30
CA GLY A 198 22.66 0.56 -15.41
C GLY A 198 23.28 1.89 -15.00
N PHE A 199 23.85 2.59 -15.98
CA PHE A 199 24.50 3.90 -15.79
C PHE A 199 23.70 5.05 -16.39
N LYS A 200 22.76 4.73 -17.30
CA LYS A 200 21.86 5.71 -17.91
C LYS A 200 20.98 6.37 -16.85
N PRO A 201 20.58 7.62 -17.00
CA PRO A 201 19.45 8.16 -16.26
C PRO A 201 18.24 7.21 -16.26
N LEU A 202 17.54 7.12 -15.13
CA LEU A 202 16.42 6.20 -14.95
C LEU A 202 15.13 7.00 -14.71
N VAL A 203 14.06 6.67 -15.44
CA VAL A 203 12.70 7.12 -15.19
C VAL A 203 11.89 5.95 -14.65
N LEU A 204 11.32 6.11 -13.46
CA LEU A 204 10.43 5.15 -12.83
C LEU A 204 9.00 5.69 -12.85
N THR A 205 8.08 4.91 -13.40
CA THR A 205 6.65 5.24 -13.52
C THR A 205 5.79 4.32 -12.64
N GLU A 206 4.49 4.61 -12.51
CA GLU A 206 3.56 3.90 -11.62
C GLU A 206 3.09 2.55 -12.18
N GLY A 207 2.71 2.52 -13.46
CA GLY A 207 2.03 1.41 -14.09
C GLY A 207 2.85 0.71 -15.18
N GLU A 208 2.52 -0.56 -15.45
CA GLU A 208 3.19 -1.37 -16.47
C GLU A 208 3.04 -0.80 -17.90
N THR A 209 1.96 -0.05 -18.16
CA THR A 209 1.66 0.54 -19.47
C THR A 209 2.47 1.81 -19.74
N ASP A 210 2.86 2.55 -18.71
CA ASP A 210 3.43 3.89 -18.86
C ASP A 210 4.77 3.86 -19.61
N PRO A 211 5.71 2.95 -19.32
CA PRO A 211 6.95 2.85 -20.10
C PRO A 211 6.68 2.54 -21.57
N ILE A 212 5.61 1.79 -21.89
CA ILE A 212 5.23 1.48 -23.26
C ILE A 212 4.76 2.76 -23.95
N TYR A 213 3.83 3.50 -23.35
CA TYR A 213 3.34 4.77 -23.89
C TYR A 213 4.45 5.78 -24.10
N ILE A 214 5.32 5.97 -23.10
CA ILE A 214 6.40 6.96 -23.17
C ILE A 214 7.42 6.58 -24.25
N LYS A 215 7.83 5.31 -24.33
CA LYS A 215 8.76 4.84 -25.38
C LYS A 215 8.16 5.01 -26.77
N THR A 216 6.88 4.66 -26.96
CA THR A 216 6.19 4.88 -28.25
C THR A 216 6.08 6.37 -28.59
N ALA A 217 5.78 7.23 -27.61
CA ALA A 217 5.72 8.67 -27.83
C ALA A 217 7.08 9.23 -28.25
N LEU A 218 8.17 8.83 -27.58
CA LEU A 218 9.54 9.23 -27.93
C LEU A 218 9.90 8.79 -29.35
N GLU A 219 9.58 7.56 -29.74
CA GLU A 219 9.79 7.05 -31.09
C GLU A 219 9.03 7.88 -32.13
N LEU A 220 7.72 8.09 -31.93
CA LEU A 220 6.86 8.81 -32.88
C LEU A 220 7.17 10.30 -33.00
N GLN A 221 7.71 10.91 -31.94
CA GLN A 221 8.12 12.32 -31.92
C GLN A 221 9.58 12.52 -32.35
N GLY A 222 10.26 11.48 -32.84
CA GLY A 222 11.64 11.54 -33.31
C GLY A 222 12.66 11.82 -32.20
N GLN A 223 12.34 11.51 -30.95
CA GLN A 223 13.22 11.67 -29.78
C GLN A 223 14.04 10.38 -29.52
N THR A 224 14.55 9.75 -30.59
CA THR A 224 15.31 8.48 -30.50
C THR A 224 16.55 8.60 -29.62
N GLU A 225 17.19 9.78 -29.59
CA GLU A 225 18.35 10.04 -28.74
C GLU A 225 18.01 9.93 -27.24
N ILE A 226 16.84 10.41 -26.81
CA ILE A 226 16.41 10.28 -25.41
C ILE A 226 16.12 8.82 -25.11
N LEU A 227 15.44 8.14 -26.02
CA LEU A 227 15.10 6.72 -25.90
C LEU A 227 16.35 5.84 -25.75
N GLU A 228 17.43 6.17 -26.42
CA GLU A 228 18.71 5.45 -26.33
C GLU A 228 19.49 5.75 -25.05
N GLN A 229 19.26 6.91 -24.43
CA GLN A 229 20.08 7.42 -23.33
C GLN A 229 19.41 7.33 -21.96
N VAL A 230 18.14 6.99 -21.90
CA VAL A 230 17.35 6.89 -20.66
C VAL A 230 16.77 5.49 -20.52
N ASP A 231 16.90 4.91 -19.33
CA ASP A 231 16.13 3.72 -18.96
C ASP A 231 14.75 4.15 -18.46
N ILE A 232 13.68 3.59 -19.03
CA ILE A 232 12.29 3.87 -18.61
C ILE A 232 11.66 2.55 -18.20
N GLU A 233 11.35 2.43 -16.92
CA GLU A 233 10.83 1.24 -16.27
C GLU A 233 9.66 1.68 -15.35
N TRP A 234 8.82 0.73 -14.95
CA TRP A 234 7.77 0.97 -13.94
C TRP A 234 8.20 0.35 -12.62
N VAL A 235 7.64 0.83 -11.50
CA VAL A 235 7.87 0.22 -10.19
C VAL A 235 6.97 -0.99 -9.97
N GLY A 236 7.56 -2.09 -9.55
CA GLY A 236 6.86 -3.29 -9.13
C GLY A 236 7.29 -4.54 -9.91
N ALA A 237 6.71 -5.66 -9.52
CA ALA A 237 6.91 -6.95 -10.17
C ALA A 237 5.56 -7.59 -10.47
N SER A 238 5.37 -8.04 -11.72
CA SER A 238 4.20 -8.84 -12.08
C SER A 238 4.28 -10.21 -11.43
N ILE A 239 3.24 -10.59 -10.70
CA ILE A 239 3.13 -11.92 -10.05
C ILE A 239 2.26 -12.88 -10.87
N GLY A 240 1.81 -12.47 -12.06
CA GLY A 240 0.83 -13.19 -12.86
C GLY A 240 -0.62 -12.92 -12.44
N LYS A 241 -1.58 -13.30 -13.30
CA LYS A 241 -3.04 -13.08 -13.15
C LYS A 241 -3.48 -11.60 -13.04
N GLY A 242 -2.70 -10.67 -13.59
CA GLY A 242 -3.02 -9.23 -13.53
C GLY A 242 -2.81 -8.62 -12.15
N GLN A 243 -2.09 -9.29 -11.25
CA GLN A 243 -1.66 -8.76 -9.97
C GLN A 243 -0.18 -8.36 -10.03
N SER A 244 0.15 -7.24 -9.38
CA SER A 244 1.50 -6.71 -9.22
C SER A 244 1.78 -6.45 -7.74
N ILE A 245 3.03 -6.68 -7.30
CA ILE A 245 3.49 -6.22 -5.97
C ILE A 245 4.21 -4.88 -6.17
N ASN A 246 3.98 -3.95 -5.24
CA ASN A 246 4.71 -2.69 -5.15
C ASN A 246 4.60 -1.81 -6.41
N SER A 247 3.39 -1.71 -6.95
CA SER A 247 3.05 -0.93 -8.14
C SER A 247 2.19 0.28 -7.82
N GLY A 248 1.93 1.12 -8.83
CA GLY A 248 1.15 2.33 -8.66
C GLY A 248 1.91 3.41 -7.89
N ASP A 249 1.17 4.42 -7.43
CA ASP A 249 1.69 5.51 -6.61
C ASP A 249 2.36 4.98 -5.32
N SER A 250 1.82 3.93 -4.70
CA SER A 250 2.36 3.29 -3.50
C SER A 250 3.73 2.67 -3.74
N GLY A 251 3.95 2.08 -4.93
CA GLY A 251 5.25 1.57 -5.36
C GLY A 251 6.29 2.67 -5.50
N LEU A 252 5.89 3.81 -6.10
CA LEU A 252 6.78 4.95 -6.25
C LEU A 252 7.04 5.63 -4.90
N ASN A 253 6.06 5.65 -3.99
CA ASN A 253 6.22 6.17 -2.63
C ASN A 253 7.26 5.37 -1.85
N ASN A 254 7.15 4.05 -1.86
CA ASN A 254 8.12 3.18 -1.22
C ASN A 254 9.52 3.36 -1.82
N THR A 255 9.59 3.47 -3.15
CA THR A 255 10.85 3.73 -3.86
C THR A 255 11.45 5.07 -3.43
N ARG A 256 10.66 6.14 -3.42
CA ARG A 256 11.04 7.48 -2.94
C ARG A 256 11.62 7.40 -1.54
N ASP A 257 10.92 6.78 -0.61
CA ASP A 257 11.32 6.76 0.80
C ASP A 257 12.61 5.94 1.01
N VAL A 258 12.80 4.86 0.25
CA VAL A 258 14.07 4.12 0.22
C VAL A 258 15.21 4.99 -0.31
N LEU A 259 15.02 5.69 -1.44
CA LEU A 259 16.08 6.50 -2.04
C LEU A 259 16.43 7.73 -1.20
N LEU A 260 15.45 8.37 -0.56
CA LEU A 260 15.67 9.48 0.36
C LEU A 260 16.37 9.04 1.65
N SER A 261 16.01 7.87 2.20
CA SER A 261 16.64 7.34 3.41
C SER A 261 18.01 6.70 3.17
N LYS A 262 18.32 6.34 1.91
CA LYS A 262 19.60 5.78 1.47
C LYS A 262 20.12 6.49 0.22
N PRO A 263 20.54 7.77 0.32
CA PRO A 263 21.05 8.53 -0.83
C PRO A 263 22.21 7.83 -1.56
N GLN A 264 22.99 7.01 -0.86
CA GLN A 264 24.07 6.20 -1.45
C GLN A 264 23.61 5.19 -2.51
N PHE A 265 22.32 4.82 -2.53
CA PHE A 265 21.76 3.96 -3.59
C PHE A 265 21.54 4.72 -4.89
N VAL A 266 21.43 6.05 -4.85
CA VAL A 266 21.22 6.91 -6.02
C VAL A 266 22.56 7.11 -6.75
N THR A 267 22.99 6.10 -7.50
CA THR A 267 24.27 6.12 -8.22
C THR A 267 24.20 6.93 -9.52
N ARG A 268 23.03 6.98 -10.16
CA ARG A 268 22.71 7.70 -11.41
C ARG A 268 21.57 8.69 -11.20
N LYS A 269 21.28 9.55 -12.20
CA LYS A 269 20.10 10.42 -12.15
C LYS A 269 18.83 9.55 -12.18
N VAL A 270 17.90 9.80 -11.27
CA VAL A 270 16.63 9.07 -11.15
C VAL A 270 15.48 10.07 -11.14
N LEU A 271 14.49 9.85 -12.00
CA LEU A 271 13.23 10.56 -12.03
C LEU A 271 12.12 9.61 -11.57
N LEU A 272 11.40 9.96 -10.51
CA LEU A 272 10.12 9.34 -10.16
C LEU A 272 9.00 10.17 -10.79
N LEU A 273 8.30 9.57 -11.76
CA LEU A 273 7.25 10.22 -12.52
C LEU A 273 5.89 9.68 -12.10
N TYR A 274 5.15 10.51 -11.36
CA TYR A 274 3.82 10.18 -10.84
C TYR A 274 2.72 10.63 -11.80
N ASP A 275 1.61 9.89 -11.79
CA ASP A 275 0.41 10.17 -12.56
C ASP A 275 -0.34 11.41 -12.02
N CYS A 276 -1.21 11.95 -12.87
CA CYS A 276 -1.89 13.22 -12.62
C CYS A 276 -2.87 13.19 -11.42
N ASP A 277 -3.39 12.01 -11.06
CA ASP A 277 -4.36 11.80 -9.99
C ASP A 277 -3.73 11.65 -8.61
N THR A 278 -2.40 11.77 -8.49
CA THR A 278 -1.71 11.77 -7.20
C THR A 278 -1.69 13.16 -6.55
N ARG A 279 -1.63 13.18 -5.20
CA ARG A 279 -1.45 14.42 -4.42
C ARG A 279 0.03 14.87 -4.33
N LYS A 280 0.91 14.32 -5.16
CA LYS A 280 2.35 14.60 -5.08
C LYS A 280 2.71 15.99 -5.57
N THR A 281 3.70 16.56 -4.89
CA THR A 281 4.36 17.82 -5.24
C THR A 281 5.68 17.52 -5.94
N ASN A 282 6.11 18.43 -6.82
CA ASN A 282 7.42 18.33 -7.44
C ASN A 282 8.52 18.58 -6.38
N GLU A 283 9.56 17.74 -6.38
CA GLU A 283 10.67 17.84 -5.43
C GLU A 283 12.00 17.58 -6.13
N ASP A 284 13.07 18.19 -5.62
CA ASP A 284 14.43 18.09 -6.15
C ASP A 284 15.41 17.68 -5.05
N HIS A 285 16.11 16.56 -5.27
CA HIS A 285 17.01 15.94 -4.30
C HIS A 285 18.30 15.46 -4.99
N ASP A 286 19.31 16.32 -5.17
CA ASP A 286 20.56 15.99 -5.88
C ASP A 286 20.31 15.21 -7.21
N LYS A 287 20.63 13.91 -7.26
CA LYS A 287 20.42 13.02 -8.40
C LYS A 287 18.99 12.47 -8.53
N LEU A 288 18.15 12.64 -7.52
CA LEU A 288 16.75 12.21 -7.49
C LEU A 288 15.82 13.40 -7.79
N LYS A 289 14.94 13.24 -8.76
CA LYS A 289 13.90 14.21 -9.13
C LYS A 289 12.53 13.55 -8.97
N ILE A 290 11.57 14.31 -8.44
CA ILE A 290 10.19 13.87 -8.28
C ILE A 290 9.30 14.81 -9.07
N ARG A 291 8.51 14.26 -9.98
CA ARG A 291 7.61 15.05 -10.82
C ARG A 291 6.25 14.39 -10.90
N LYS A 292 5.22 15.22 -11.00
CA LYS A 292 3.86 14.80 -11.32
C LYS A 292 3.47 15.25 -12.71
N ILE A 293 2.84 14.37 -13.49
CA ILE A 293 2.26 14.72 -14.78
C ILE A 293 1.11 15.73 -14.56
N PRO A 294 1.12 16.90 -15.23
CA PRO A 294 0.01 17.83 -15.19
C PRO A 294 -1.28 17.22 -15.75
N GLN A 295 -2.37 17.35 -14.99
CA GLN A 295 -3.69 16.90 -15.42
C GLN A 295 -4.19 17.72 -16.61
N GLN A 296 -4.71 17.04 -17.62
CA GLN A 296 -5.44 17.61 -18.74
C GLN A 296 -6.91 17.76 -18.35
N GLU A 297 -7.35 19.02 -18.30
CA GLU A 297 -8.74 19.38 -18.01
C GLU A 297 -9.68 18.96 -19.15
N ASN A 298 -10.97 18.78 -18.82
CA ASN A 298 -12.03 18.42 -19.78
C ASN A 298 -11.76 17.12 -20.57
N ARG A 299 -11.19 16.11 -19.91
CA ARG A 299 -11.00 14.76 -20.46
C ARG A 299 -12.03 13.77 -19.93
N LYS A 300 -12.40 12.81 -20.76
CA LYS A 300 -13.18 11.62 -20.39
C LYS A 300 -12.43 10.78 -19.36
N VAL A 301 -11.15 10.52 -19.60
CA VAL A 301 -10.28 9.80 -18.66
C VAL A 301 -9.58 10.82 -17.75
N LYS A 302 -9.83 10.71 -16.44
CA LYS A 302 -9.38 11.68 -15.43
C LYS A 302 -8.18 11.23 -14.59
N LYS A 303 -7.75 9.97 -14.77
CA LYS A 303 -6.76 9.30 -13.93
C LYS A 303 -5.69 8.66 -14.80
N GLY A 304 -4.51 8.48 -14.21
CA GLY A 304 -3.39 7.84 -14.87
C GLY A 304 -2.76 8.67 -15.98
N ILE A 305 -1.69 8.14 -16.56
CA ILE A 305 -1.06 8.69 -17.77
C ILE A 305 -2.03 8.74 -18.97
N GLU A 306 -3.08 7.91 -18.98
CA GLU A 306 -4.06 7.88 -20.07
C GLU A 306 -4.87 9.17 -20.20
N ASN A 307 -4.89 10.03 -19.17
CA ASN A 307 -5.44 11.38 -19.24
C ASN A 307 -4.80 12.27 -20.34
N LEU A 308 -3.62 11.90 -20.85
CA LEU A 308 -2.96 12.59 -21.96
C LEU A 308 -3.59 12.28 -23.33
N PHE A 309 -4.37 11.22 -23.48
CA PHE A 309 -5.00 10.86 -24.76
C PHE A 309 -6.30 11.63 -24.99
N LEU A 310 -6.66 11.82 -26.27
CA LEU A 310 -7.91 12.46 -26.67
C LEU A 310 -9.11 11.54 -26.49
N ASP A 311 -10.24 12.11 -26.06
CA ASP A 311 -11.47 11.39 -25.71
C ASP A 311 -12.00 10.46 -26.81
N HIS A 312 -11.84 10.83 -28.08
CA HIS A 312 -12.33 10.05 -29.22
C HIS A 312 -11.59 8.72 -29.40
N LEU A 313 -10.41 8.55 -28.79
CA LEU A 313 -9.64 7.30 -28.81
C LEU A 313 -10.24 6.24 -27.87
N PHE A 314 -11.05 6.65 -26.90
CA PHE A 314 -11.65 5.77 -25.90
C PHE A 314 -13.02 5.26 -26.35
N THR A 315 -13.01 4.38 -27.35
CA THR A 315 -14.19 3.68 -27.91
C THR A 315 -14.67 2.57 -26.99
N GLU A 316 -15.91 2.10 -27.21
CA GLU A 316 -16.58 1.10 -26.37
C GLU A 316 -15.83 -0.24 -26.28
N GLU A 317 -15.03 -0.59 -27.30
CA GLU A 317 -14.28 -1.85 -27.34
C GLU A 317 -13.20 -1.97 -26.26
N PHE A 318 -12.79 -0.84 -25.67
CA PHE A 318 -11.83 -0.80 -24.56
C PHE A 318 -12.50 -0.82 -23.19
N TYR A 319 -13.82 -0.99 -23.12
CA TYR A 319 -14.56 -1.08 -21.86
C TYR A 319 -15.23 -2.44 -21.75
N SER A 320 -15.00 -3.13 -20.64
CA SER A 320 -15.72 -4.35 -20.29
C SER A 320 -16.82 -4.04 -19.28
N GLN A 321 -18.00 -4.60 -19.48
CA GLN A 321 -19.08 -4.52 -18.49
C GLN A 321 -18.73 -5.40 -17.29
N LYS A 322 -18.84 -4.84 -16.09
CA LYS A 322 -18.77 -5.55 -14.82
C LYS A 322 -20.04 -5.28 -14.04
N THR A 323 -20.64 -6.35 -13.53
CA THR A 323 -21.72 -6.24 -12.56
C THR A 323 -21.11 -6.11 -11.18
N LYS A 324 -21.45 -5.03 -10.47
CA LYS A 324 -21.14 -4.84 -9.07
C LYS A 324 -22.43 -4.92 -8.27
N TYR A 325 -22.49 -5.86 -7.34
CA TYR A 325 -23.61 -5.96 -6.40
C TYR A 325 -23.35 -4.99 -5.25
N GLY A 326 -24.34 -4.17 -4.95
CA GLY A 326 -24.32 -3.32 -3.76
C GLY A 326 -24.73 -4.09 -2.51
N ASP A 327 -24.53 -3.46 -1.35
CA ASP A 327 -24.64 -4.11 -0.04
C ASP A 327 -26.09 -4.52 0.29
N TYR A 328 -27.09 -3.98 -0.42
CA TYR A 328 -28.50 -4.34 -0.30
C TYR A 328 -29.02 -5.23 -1.44
N GLY A 329 -28.11 -5.80 -2.25
CA GLY A 329 -28.43 -6.71 -3.36
C GLY A 329 -28.78 -5.99 -4.67
N GLU A 330 -28.63 -4.67 -4.74
CA GLU A 330 -28.80 -3.91 -5.97
C GLU A 330 -27.72 -4.26 -7.01
N GLU A 331 -28.13 -4.38 -8.27
CA GLU A 331 -27.24 -4.69 -9.37
C GLU A 331 -26.81 -3.39 -10.07
N ASN A 332 -25.53 -3.02 -9.97
CA ASN A 332 -24.95 -1.90 -10.70
C ASN A 332 -24.10 -2.41 -11.86
N GLN A 333 -24.41 -1.98 -13.08
CA GLN A 333 -23.52 -2.18 -14.23
C GLN A 333 -22.50 -1.05 -14.28
N ILE A 334 -21.23 -1.42 -14.18
CA ILE A 334 -20.09 -0.51 -14.32
C ILE A 334 -19.26 -0.90 -15.54
N GLN A 335 -18.67 0.10 -16.19
CA GLN A 335 -17.70 -0.13 -17.25
C GLN A 335 -16.29 -0.04 -16.69
N GLU A 336 -15.50 -1.08 -16.91
CA GLU A 336 -14.08 -1.13 -16.54
C GLU A 336 -13.22 -0.93 -17.79
N PHE A 337 -12.33 0.06 -17.72
CA PHE A 337 -11.41 0.35 -18.81
C PHE A 337 -10.27 -0.68 -18.87
N GLN A 338 -10.11 -1.29 -20.04
CA GLN A 338 -9.12 -2.34 -20.30
C GLN A 338 -7.79 -1.70 -20.72
N LYS A 339 -7.05 -1.15 -19.73
CA LYS A 339 -5.81 -0.38 -19.93
C LYS A 339 -4.81 -1.06 -20.88
N MET A 340 -4.43 -2.30 -20.61
CA MET A 340 -3.45 -3.01 -21.42
C MET A 340 -3.95 -3.30 -22.85
N LYS A 341 -5.26 -3.53 -23.03
CA LYS A 341 -5.86 -3.71 -24.36
C LYS A 341 -5.74 -2.41 -25.17
N PHE A 342 -6.09 -1.28 -24.56
CA PHE A 342 -5.92 0.03 -25.18
C PHE A 342 -4.45 0.33 -25.45
N CYS A 343 -3.54 0.00 -24.52
CA CYS A 343 -2.10 0.16 -24.67
C CYS A 343 -1.56 -0.52 -25.92
N LYS A 344 -1.87 -1.80 -26.10
CA LYS A 344 -1.44 -2.55 -27.28
C LYS A 344 -1.99 -1.95 -28.56
N TRP A 345 -3.28 -1.62 -28.59
CA TRP A 345 -3.90 -1.03 -29.76
C TRP A 345 -3.26 0.31 -30.15
N ILE A 346 -3.12 1.26 -29.22
CA ILE A 346 -2.61 2.60 -29.54
C ILE A 346 -1.11 2.57 -29.90
N CYS A 347 -0.32 1.70 -29.25
CA CYS A 347 1.13 1.63 -29.43
C CYS A 347 1.59 0.72 -30.57
N GLU A 348 0.85 -0.36 -30.87
CA GLU A 348 1.27 -1.39 -31.83
C GLU A 348 0.45 -1.35 -33.12
N GLU A 349 -0.87 -1.16 -33.03
CA GLU A 349 -1.77 -1.24 -34.19
C GLU A 349 -2.00 0.13 -34.85
N ARG A 350 -2.37 1.14 -34.05
CA ARG A 350 -2.70 2.48 -34.56
C ARG A 350 -1.45 3.32 -34.80
N LYS A 351 -0.62 3.45 -33.76
CA LYS A 351 0.74 4.03 -33.79
C LYS A 351 0.86 5.36 -34.58
N GLN A 352 -0.07 6.30 -34.36
CA GLN A 352 -0.06 7.62 -35.02
C GLN A 352 0.54 8.70 -34.11
N ALA A 353 1.43 9.54 -34.64
CA ALA A 353 2.10 10.59 -33.85
C ALA A 353 1.13 11.62 -33.25
N ASP A 354 0.06 11.97 -33.98
CA ASP A 354 -0.93 12.97 -33.54
C ASP A 354 -1.70 12.54 -32.29
N ASP A 355 -1.86 11.23 -32.06
CA ASP A 355 -2.53 10.71 -30.86
C ASP A 355 -1.67 10.91 -29.60
N PHE A 356 -0.36 11.08 -29.75
CA PHE A 356 0.60 11.27 -28.66
C PHE A 356 1.01 12.74 -28.47
N ILE A 357 0.28 13.71 -29.04
CA ILE A 357 0.68 15.13 -29.01
C ILE A 357 0.91 15.68 -27.60
N TYR A 358 0.08 15.28 -26.62
CA TYR A 358 0.21 15.75 -25.23
C TYR A 358 1.33 15.04 -24.45
N PHE A 359 1.90 13.95 -24.96
CA PHE A 359 3.07 13.31 -24.37
C PHE A 359 4.33 14.18 -24.45
N LYS A 360 4.32 15.25 -25.27
CA LYS A 360 5.37 16.26 -25.25
C LYS A 360 5.64 16.79 -23.84
N ILE A 361 4.61 16.89 -23.00
CA ILE A 361 4.74 17.29 -21.59
C ILE A 361 5.71 16.36 -20.83
N ILE A 362 5.60 15.05 -21.04
CA ILE A 362 6.49 14.07 -20.42
C ILE A 362 7.91 14.19 -20.99
N VAL A 363 8.04 14.38 -22.31
CA VAL A 363 9.33 14.60 -22.96
C VAL A 363 10.05 15.81 -22.34
N ASP A 364 9.33 16.91 -22.15
CA ASP A 364 9.88 18.13 -21.56
C ASP A 364 10.26 17.91 -20.08
N ILE A 365 9.47 17.16 -19.31
CA ILE A 365 9.80 16.76 -17.93
C ILE A 365 11.09 15.93 -17.88
N ILE A 366 11.23 14.94 -18.76
CA ILE A 366 12.42 14.08 -18.84
C ILE A 366 13.67 14.92 -19.15
N LYS A 367 13.57 15.82 -20.13
CA LYS A 367 14.68 16.74 -20.50
C LYS A 367 15.08 17.65 -19.34
N ASP A 368 14.11 18.28 -18.67
CA ASP A 368 14.36 19.17 -17.53
C ASP A 368 15.06 18.43 -16.37
N CYS A 369 14.53 17.26 -16.01
CA CYS A 369 15.02 16.53 -14.84
C CYS A 369 16.39 15.90 -15.04
N LEU A 370 16.68 15.44 -16.26
CA LEU A 370 17.89 14.70 -16.56
C LEU A 370 19.00 15.60 -17.13
N GLY A 371 18.70 16.87 -17.42
CA GLY A 371 19.61 17.84 -18.04
C GLY A 371 19.82 17.56 -19.53
N GLU A 372 20.55 18.44 -20.23
CA GLU A 372 20.98 18.12 -21.61
C GLU A 372 21.75 16.81 -21.59
N ILE A 373 21.18 15.83 -22.26
CA ILE A 373 21.75 14.52 -22.42
C ILE A 373 22.96 14.72 -23.35
N ILE A 374 24.18 14.62 -22.80
CA ILE A 374 25.40 15.09 -23.47
C ILE A 374 25.69 14.22 -24.70
N TYR A 375 25.80 14.91 -25.84
CA TYR A 375 26.12 14.43 -27.18
C TYR A 375 27.53 13.86 -27.34
#